data_AF-A0AB74QEK9-F1
#
_entry.id   AF-A0AB74QEK9-F1
#
_cell.length_a   1.000
_cell.length_b   1.000
_cell.length_c   1.000
_cell.angle_alpha   90.00
_cell.angle_beta   90.00
_cell.angle_gamma   90.00
#
_symmetry.space_group_name_H-M   'P 1'
#
loop_
_entity.id
_entity.type
_entity.pdbx_description
1 polymer ?
#
loop_
_entity_poly.entity_id
_entity_poly.type
_entity_poly.pdbx_seq_one_letter_code
_entity_poly.pdbx_strand_id
1 'polypeptide(L)'
;MCILAIRQNYKALEYVKNQTEELCLEAIKYNYKALEYVKEQTEYLCLEAIKKDCNALKYVRNKTEGLIIKAISHSSNIDVVSILKALETQTRRICLEAIKKDGRCLAYVREQSEELCIEAIKQNYKALKYVKNQTEKMCIESVRQNGMALQYVNKQTDKICIEAVKQDGRSLQFVNNKTEEICINAIRYLNKKYNIKDVLSYIDKYTEDICIEIVRQNGKMLMYIKNQTEKMCIEAVKENYKSLKYVKEQSERICKEALKQNHKAKEYVKIAIDDCI
;
A
#
# COMPACT_ATOMS: atom_id res chain seq x y z
N MET A 1 6.84 -27.08 49.89
CA MET A 1 8.28 -26.92 49.55
C MET A 1 8.51 -26.66 48.05
N CYS A 2 7.78 -27.32 47.15
CA CYS A 2 8.02 -27.25 45.69
C CYS A 2 7.79 -25.88 45.03
N ILE A 3 6.73 -25.14 45.42
CA ILE A 3 6.41 -23.82 44.80
C ILE A 3 7.49 -22.77 45.12
N LEU A 4 7.96 -22.71 46.37
CA LEU A 4 8.99 -21.74 46.78
C LEU A 4 10.32 -21.97 46.04
N ALA A 5 10.69 -23.22 45.80
CA ALA A 5 11.87 -23.57 45.02
C ALA A 5 11.74 -23.15 43.55
N ILE A 6 10.57 -23.39 42.93
CA ILE A 6 10.29 -22.99 41.54
C ILE A 6 10.30 -21.47 41.36
N ARG A 7 9.80 -20.72 42.34
CA ARG A 7 9.82 -19.23 42.33
C ARG A 7 11.22 -18.64 42.40
N GLN A 8 12.21 -19.39 42.90
CA GLN A 8 13.61 -18.98 42.92
C GLN A 8 14.37 -19.49 41.69
N ASN A 9 14.03 -20.68 41.22
CA ASN A 9 14.63 -21.29 40.04
C ASN A 9 13.64 -22.23 39.33
N TYR A 10 13.11 -21.79 38.18
CA TYR A 10 12.16 -22.58 37.40
C TYR A 10 12.68 -23.97 36.97
N LYS A 11 14.01 -24.15 36.88
CA LYS A 11 14.62 -25.45 36.55
C LYS A 11 14.38 -26.50 37.63
N ALA A 12 14.05 -26.09 38.86
CA ALA A 12 13.68 -27.01 39.93
C ALA A 12 12.47 -27.89 39.56
N LEU A 13 11.65 -27.47 38.59
CA LEU A 13 10.51 -28.24 38.08
C LEU A 13 10.94 -29.63 37.56
N GLU A 14 12.16 -29.77 37.01
CA GLU A 14 12.71 -31.04 36.51
C GLU A 14 12.70 -32.15 37.57
N TYR A 15 13.02 -31.80 38.82
CA TYR A 15 13.16 -32.75 39.92
C TYR A 15 11.82 -33.06 40.63
N VAL A 16 10.73 -32.39 40.24
CA VAL A 16 9.41 -32.63 40.83
C VAL A 16 8.82 -33.92 40.27
N LYS A 17 8.63 -34.93 41.14
CA LYS A 17 8.06 -36.23 40.75
C LYS A 17 6.65 -36.09 40.18
N ASN A 18 5.76 -35.44 40.94
CA ASN A 18 4.36 -35.20 40.58
C ASN A 18 4.15 -33.73 40.23
N GLN A 19 4.10 -33.43 38.94
CA GLN A 19 3.89 -32.07 38.44
C GLN A 19 2.39 -31.82 38.25
N THR A 20 1.82 -30.89 39.00
CA THR A 20 0.44 -30.40 38.76
C THR A 20 0.45 -29.29 37.72
N GLU A 21 -0.68 -29.06 37.04
CA GLU A 21 -0.80 -27.98 36.05
C GLU A 21 -0.54 -26.60 36.68
N GLU A 22 -1.03 -26.36 37.90
CA GLU A 22 -0.77 -25.13 38.67
C GLU A 22 0.73 -24.91 38.91
N LEU A 23 1.45 -25.96 39.30
CA LEU A 23 2.89 -25.89 39.56
C LEU A 23 3.68 -25.58 38.29
N CYS A 24 3.30 -26.23 37.18
CA CYS A 24 3.89 -25.98 35.86
C CYS A 24 3.62 -24.55 35.39
N LEU A 25 2.39 -24.08 35.57
CA LEU A 25 1.98 -22.73 35.21
C LEU A 25 2.76 -21.69 36.02
N GLU A 26 2.95 -21.90 37.31
CA GLU A 26 3.73 -20.99 38.15
C GLU A 26 5.20 -20.90 37.67
N ALA A 27 5.79 -22.03 37.27
CA ALA A 27 7.13 -22.06 36.69
C ALA A 27 7.20 -21.30 35.35
N ILE A 28 6.21 -21.47 34.47
CA ILE A 28 6.10 -20.76 33.18
C ILE A 28 5.91 -19.26 33.39
N LYS A 29 5.02 -18.88 34.32
CA LYS A 29 4.79 -17.50 34.75
C LYS A 29 6.04 -16.85 35.33
N TYR A 30 6.97 -17.63 35.89
CA TYR A 30 8.30 -17.15 36.24
C TYR A 30 9.24 -17.07 35.02
N ASN A 31 9.35 -18.11 34.21
CA ASN A 31 10.13 -18.13 32.97
C ASN A 31 9.54 -19.10 31.93
N TYR A 32 9.28 -18.64 30.70
CA TYR A 32 8.69 -19.47 29.64
C TYR A 32 9.52 -20.72 29.31
N LYS A 33 10.85 -20.68 29.56
CA LYS A 33 11.76 -21.83 29.38
C LYS A 33 11.42 -23.00 30.29
N ALA A 34 10.64 -22.77 31.35
CA ALA A 34 10.16 -23.84 32.22
C ALA A 34 9.35 -24.92 31.48
N LEU A 35 8.75 -24.58 30.34
CA LEU A 35 8.03 -25.53 29.50
C LEU A 35 8.89 -26.75 29.09
N GLU A 36 10.20 -26.57 28.98
CA GLU A 36 11.18 -27.64 28.71
C GLU A 36 11.09 -28.79 29.73
N TYR A 37 10.88 -28.43 31.01
CA TYR A 37 10.86 -29.35 32.15
C TYR A 37 9.46 -29.87 32.51
N VAL A 38 8.42 -29.43 31.80
CA VAL A 38 7.05 -29.93 31.97
C VAL A 38 6.95 -31.33 31.37
N LYS A 39 6.61 -32.34 32.18
CA LYS A 39 6.46 -33.74 31.75
C LYS A 39 5.27 -33.90 30.81
N GLU A 40 4.10 -33.43 31.24
CA GLU A 40 2.87 -33.47 30.45
C GLU A 40 2.49 -32.07 29.94
N GLN A 41 2.78 -31.80 28.67
CA GLN A 41 2.52 -30.50 28.05
C GLN A 41 1.07 -30.41 27.56
N THR A 42 0.20 -29.76 28.34
CA THR A 42 -1.16 -29.43 27.90
C THR A 42 -1.16 -28.26 26.92
N GLU A 43 -2.20 -28.16 26.08
CA GLU A 43 -2.35 -27.04 25.14
C GLU A 43 -2.34 -25.69 25.89
N TYR A 44 -3.01 -25.65 27.06
CA TYR A 44 -3.07 -24.47 27.91
C TYR A 44 -1.67 -24.03 28.37
N LEU A 45 -0.87 -24.93 28.95
CA LEU A 45 0.49 -24.60 29.39
C LEU A 45 1.39 -24.13 28.24
N CYS A 46 1.28 -24.79 27.07
CA CYS A 46 2.00 -24.37 25.87
C CYS A 46 1.63 -22.95 25.43
N LEU A 47 0.33 -22.63 25.39
CA LEU A 47 -0.13 -21.28 25.02
C LEU A 47 0.30 -20.23 26.04
N GLU A 48 0.22 -20.51 27.34
CA GLU A 48 0.69 -19.58 28.38
C GLU A 48 2.20 -19.30 28.26
N ALA A 49 3.00 -20.32 27.90
CA ALA A 49 4.42 -20.13 27.65
C ALA A 49 4.67 -19.28 26.38
N ILE A 50 3.96 -19.56 25.28
CA ILE A 50 4.10 -18.82 24.00
C ILE A 50 3.63 -17.37 24.13
N LYS A 51 2.54 -17.12 24.88
CA LYS A 51 2.06 -15.76 25.18
C LYS A 51 3.10 -14.94 25.92
N LYS A 52 3.88 -15.59 26.78
CA LYS A 52 4.95 -14.93 27.53
C LYS A 52 6.16 -14.60 26.65
N ASP A 53 6.54 -15.51 25.76
CA ASP A 53 7.58 -15.30 24.75
C ASP A 53 7.39 -16.32 23.62
N CYS A 54 7.31 -15.86 22.37
CA CYS A 54 7.11 -16.73 21.22
C CYS A 54 8.24 -17.75 21.03
N ASN A 55 9.44 -17.50 21.56
CA ASN A 55 10.54 -18.46 21.57
C ASN A 55 10.23 -19.71 22.41
N ALA A 56 9.21 -19.69 23.27
CA ALA A 56 8.75 -20.87 23.99
C ALA A 56 8.31 -22.00 23.04
N LEU A 57 7.95 -21.66 21.80
CA LEU A 57 7.57 -22.63 20.77
C LEU A 57 8.65 -23.71 20.55
N LYS A 58 9.94 -23.39 20.75
CA LYS A 58 11.02 -24.38 20.61
C LYS A 58 10.95 -25.50 21.64
N TYR A 59 10.32 -25.27 22.80
CA TYR A 59 10.15 -26.26 23.86
C TYR A 59 8.83 -27.03 23.78
N VAL A 60 7.94 -26.66 22.87
CA VAL A 60 6.69 -27.39 22.63
C VAL A 60 7.03 -28.69 21.90
N ARG A 61 6.77 -29.83 22.54
CA ARG A 61 7.06 -31.17 21.97
C ARG A 61 6.11 -31.51 20.83
N ASN A 62 4.80 -31.24 21.00
CA ASN A 62 3.79 -31.50 19.99
C ASN A 62 3.18 -30.20 19.45
N LYS A 63 3.68 -29.74 18.30
CA LYS A 63 3.26 -28.50 17.63
C LYS A 63 2.06 -28.75 16.72
N THR A 64 0.91 -29.10 17.30
CA THR A 64 -0.31 -29.33 16.52
C THR A 64 -0.72 -28.07 15.76
N GLU A 65 -1.31 -28.22 14.58
CA GLU A 65 -1.75 -27.08 13.78
C GLU A 65 -2.71 -26.16 14.56
N GLY A 66 -3.62 -26.74 15.36
CA GLY A 66 -4.55 -26.00 16.20
C GLY A 66 -3.87 -25.14 17.26
N LEU A 67 -2.82 -25.67 17.92
CA LEU A 67 -2.03 -24.91 18.89
C LEU A 67 -1.33 -23.72 18.21
N ILE A 68 -0.73 -23.93 17.05
CA ILE A 68 -0.03 -22.87 16.31
C ILE A 68 -0.99 -21.76 15.87
N ILE A 69 -2.18 -22.12 15.37
CA ILE A 69 -3.19 -21.14 14.99
C ILE A 69 -3.65 -20.33 16.21
N LYS A 70 -3.90 -20.98 17.35
CA LYS A 70 -4.23 -20.30 18.61
C LYS A 70 -3.11 -19.40 19.08
N ALA A 71 -1.85 -19.80 18.94
CA ALA A 71 -0.70 -18.96 19.24
C ALA A 71 -0.71 -17.70 18.36
N ILE A 72 -0.80 -17.88 17.03
CA ILE A 72 -0.84 -16.76 16.06
C ILE A 72 -1.96 -15.78 16.37
N SER A 73 -3.17 -16.26 16.71
CA SER A 73 -4.31 -15.37 16.98
C SER A 73 -4.12 -14.49 18.21
N HIS A 74 -3.41 -14.97 19.25
CA HIS A 74 -3.19 -14.22 20.50
C HIS A 74 -1.85 -13.46 20.57
N SER A 75 -0.93 -13.71 19.63
CA SER A 75 0.41 -13.11 19.61
C SER A 75 0.45 -11.66 19.07
N SER A 76 1.52 -10.90 19.31
CA SER A 76 1.75 -9.64 18.56
C SER A 76 2.21 -9.93 17.11
N ASN A 77 2.21 -8.95 16.21
CA ASN A 77 2.67 -9.17 14.83
C ASN A 77 4.16 -9.57 14.75
N ILE A 78 4.98 -9.06 15.67
CA ILE A 78 6.42 -9.41 15.77
C ILE A 78 6.55 -10.90 16.11
N ASP A 79 5.72 -11.39 17.02
CA ASP A 79 5.72 -12.79 17.45
C ASP A 79 5.25 -13.74 16.35
N VAL A 80 4.29 -13.35 15.51
CA VAL A 80 3.81 -14.17 14.37
C VAL A 80 4.95 -14.48 13.40
N VAL A 81 5.81 -13.50 13.11
CA VAL A 81 6.99 -13.70 12.27
C VAL A 81 7.95 -14.73 12.89
N SER A 82 8.21 -14.62 14.18
CA SER A 82 9.08 -15.56 14.91
C SER A 82 8.49 -16.97 14.92
N ILE A 83 7.18 -17.10 15.12
CA ILE A 83 6.46 -18.37 15.03
C ILE A 83 6.65 -18.98 13.65
N LEU A 84 6.37 -18.24 12.56
CA LEU A 84 6.52 -18.76 11.19
C LEU A 84 7.95 -19.22 10.88
N LYS A 85 8.97 -18.50 11.36
CA LYS A 85 10.38 -18.87 11.18
C LYS A 85 10.75 -20.16 11.92
N ALA A 86 10.20 -20.36 13.12
CA ALA A 86 10.51 -21.48 13.99
C ALA A 86 9.83 -22.80 13.58
N LEU A 87 8.84 -22.77 12.69
CA LEU A 87 8.13 -23.97 12.23
C LEU A 87 8.95 -24.74 11.20
N GLU A 88 9.09 -26.05 11.39
CA GLU A 88 9.68 -26.96 10.39
C GLU A 88 8.78 -27.07 9.16
N THR A 89 7.47 -27.20 9.36
CA THR A 89 6.46 -27.26 8.30
C THR A 89 5.45 -26.15 8.44
N GLN A 90 5.18 -25.42 7.36
CA GLN A 90 4.15 -24.39 7.30
C GLN A 90 2.97 -24.92 6.50
N THR A 91 1.84 -25.16 7.16
CA THR A 91 0.62 -25.51 6.44
C THR A 91 -0.01 -24.25 5.85
N ARG A 92 -0.79 -24.43 4.78
CA ARG A 92 -1.55 -23.33 4.17
C ARG A 92 -2.42 -22.59 5.19
N ARG A 93 -3.05 -23.31 6.13
CA ARG A 93 -3.93 -22.72 7.14
C ARG A 93 -3.15 -21.85 8.13
N ILE A 94 -1.98 -22.32 8.60
CA ILE A 94 -1.07 -21.52 9.44
C ILE A 94 -0.64 -20.24 8.70
N CYS A 95 -0.21 -20.36 7.45
CA CYS A 95 0.20 -19.21 6.65
C CYS A 95 -0.94 -18.20 6.45
N LEU A 96 -2.14 -18.68 6.15
CA LEU A 96 -3.32 -17.84 5.94
C LEU A 96 -3.68 -17.06 7.21
N GLU A 97 -3.70 -17.71 8.37
CA GLU A 97 -4.00 -17.04 9.65
C GLU A 97 -2.94 -16.00 10.02
N ALA A 98 -1.66 -16.27 9.73
CA ALA A 98 -0.60 -15.28 9.90
C ALA A 98 -0.77 -14.08 8.95
N ILE A 99 -1.13 -14.33 7.68
CA ILE A 99 -1.33 -13.29 6.66
C ILE A 99 -2.53 -12.40 6.97
N LYS A 100 -3.67 -12.98 7.40
CA LYS A 100 -4.85 -12.21 7.81
C LYS A 100 -4.53 -11.23 8.92
N LYS A 101 -3.61 -11.60 9.82
CA LYS A 101 -3.16 -10.76 10.91
C LYS A 101 -2.19 -9.67 10.45
N ASP A 102 -1.21 -10.02 9.62
CA ASP A 102 -0.30 -9.06 8.98
C ASP A 102 0.14 -9.60 7.61
N GLY A 103 -0.28 -8.94 6.53
CA GLY A 103 0.02 -9.35 5.16
C GLY A 103 1.52 -9.34 4.85
N ARG A 104 2.32 -8.61 5.64
CA ARG A 104 3.80 -8.64 5.54
C ARG A 104 4.39 -9.99 5.96
N CYS A 105 3.63 -10.84 6.66
CA CYS A 105 4.04 -12.21 7.00
C CYS A 105 4.30 -13.06 5.75
N LEU A 106 3.77 -12.69 4.58
CA LEU A 106 4.07 -13.35 3.31
C LEU A 106 5.58 -13.48 3.05
N ALA A 107 6.39 -12.54 3.54
CA ALA A 107 7.85 -12.57 3.47
C ALA A 107 8.48 -13.82 4.12
N TYR A 108 7.77 -14.44 5.06
CA TYR A 108 8.22 -15.61 5.84
C TYR A 108 7.48 -16.89 5.48
N VAL A 109 6.60 -16.85 4.49
CA VAL A 109 5.95 -18.01 3.91
C VAL A 109 6.90 -18.65 2.90
N ARG A 110 7.26 -19.93 3.12
CA ARG A 110 8.20 -20.66 2.24
C ARG A 110 7.58 -20.88 0.86
N GLU A 111 6.40 -21.49 0.85
CA GLU A 111 5.62 -21.83 -0.34
C GLU A 111 4.48 -20.83 -0.56
N GLN A 112 4.66 -19.91 -1.50
CA GLN A 112 3.70 -18.86 -1.81
C GLN A 112 2.75 -19.30 -2.93
N SER A 113 1.51 -19.62 -2.58
CA SER A 113 0.45 -19.81 -3.58
C SER A 113 -0.14 -18.46 -4.03
N GLU A 114 -0.77 -18.42 -5.20
CA GLU A 114 -1.45 -17.21 -5.69
C GLU A 114 -2.48 -16.70 -4.67
N GLU A 115 -3.23 -17.60 -4.03
CA GLU A 115 -4.22 -17.24 -3.03
C GLU A 115 -3.60 -16.57 -1.80
N LEU A 116 -2.51 -17.11 -1.26
CA LEU A 116 -1.83 -16.50 -0.11
C LEU A 116 -1.25 -15.13 -0.47
N CYS A 117 -0.69 -14.99 -1.68
CA CYS A 117 -0.20 -13.70 -2.18
C CYS A 117 -1.31 -12.67 -2.31
N ILE A 118 -2.45 -13.05 -2.92
CA ILE A 118 -3.60 -12.16 -3.08
C ILE A 118 -4.18 -11.77 -1.72
N GLU A 119 -4.32 -12.71 -0.79
CA GLU A 119 -4.84 -12.41 0.55
C GLU A 119 -3.90 -11.46 1.31
N ALA A 120 -2.59 -11.64 1.18
CA ALA A 120 -1.60 -10.74 1.77
C ALA A 120 -1.68 -9.34 1.18
N ILE A 121 -1.88 -9.21 -0.14
CA ILE A 121 -2.06 -7.92 -0.81
C ILE A 121 -3.38 -7.27 -0.37
N LYS A 122 -4.48 -8.01 -0.30
CA LYS A 122 -5.77 -7.52 0.21
C LYS A 122 -5.67 -6.97 1.62
N GLN A 123 -4.90 -7.64 2.48
CA GLN A 123 -4.66 -7.19 3.85
C GLN A 123 -3.77 -5.93 3.88
N ASN A 124 -2.73 -5.89 3.05
CA ASN A 124 -1.82 -4.75 2.94
C ASN A 124 -1.15 -4.73 1.57
N TYR A 125 -1.45 -3.72 0.76
CA TYR A 125 -0.87 -3.55 -0.58
C TYR A 125 0.67 -3.66 -0.62
N LYS A 126 1.36 -3.26 0.46
CA LYS A 126 2.83 -3.34 0.55
C LYS A 126 3.35 -4.78 0.55
N ALA A 127 2.50 -5.77 0.78
CA ALA A 127 2.86 -7.18 0.71
C ALA A 127 3.30 -7.60 -0.71
N LEU A 128 2.89 -6.86 -1.76
CA LEU A 128 3.34 -7.10 -3.13
C LEU A 128 4.87 -7.19 -3.25
N LYS A 129 5.61 -6.40 -2.46
CA LYS A 129 7.08 -6.40 -2.47
C LYS A 129 7.70 -7.74 -2.01
N TYR A 130 6.93 -8.60 -1.34
CA TYR A 130 7.37 -9.91 -0.84
C TYR A 130 6.90 -11.08 -1.72
N VAL A 131 6.11 -10.81 -2.77
CA VAL A 131 5.65 -11.81 -3.72
C VAL A 131 6.81 -12.20 -4.63
N LYS A 132 7.20 -13.48 -4.61
CA LYS A 132 8.30 -14.00 -5.46
C LYS A 132 7.94 -13.96 -6.95
N ASN A 133 6.72 -14.36 -7.28
CA ASN A 133 6.21 -14.44 -8.65
C ASN A 133 4.97 -13.54 -8.80
N GLN A 134 5.20 -12.28 -9.16
CA GLN A 134 4.11 -11.31 -9.36
C GLN A 134 3.34 -11.59 -10.65
N THR A 135 2.02 -11.60 -10.57
CA THR A 135 1.12 -11.61 -11.74
C THR A 135 0.51 -10.23 -11.95
N GLU A 136 0.07 -9.91 -13.17
CA GLU A 136 -0.61 -8.64 -13.45
C GLU A 136 -1.80 -8.40 -12.50
N LYS A 137 -2.57 -9.46 -12.18
CA LYS A 137 -3.69 -9.40 -11.23
C LYS A 137 -3.24 -8.95 -9.83
N MET A 138 -2.13 -9.49 -9.32
CA MET A 138 -1.57 -9.08 -8.02
C MET A 138 -1.12 -7.62 -8.03
N CYS A 139 -0.46 -7.20 -9.10
CA CYS A 139 -0.01 -5.82 -9.25
C CYS A 139 -1.20 -4.85 -9.29
N ILE A 140 -2.23 -5.16 -10.10
CA ILE A 140 -3.46 -4.37 -10.19
C ILE A 140 -4.17 -4.27 -8.84
N GLU A 141 -4.32 -5.39 -8.13
CA GLU A 141 -4.93 -5.42 -6.79
C GLU A 141 -4.20 -4.48 -5.81
N SER A 142 -2.87 -4.49 -5.84
CA SER A 142 -2.04 -3.64 -4.99
C SER A 142 -2.15 -2.14 -5.34
N VAL A 143 -2.05 -1.78 -6.63
CA VAL A 143 -2.09 -0.37 -7.05
C VAL A 143 -3.49 0.25 -6.89
N ARG A 144 -4.55 -0.56 -6.93
CA ARG A 144 -5.92 -0.10 -6.64
C ARG A 144 -6.12 0.31 -5.19
N GLN A 145 -5.45 -0.36 -4.26
CA GLN A 145 -5.47 0.05 -2.86
C GLN A 145 -4.61 1.31 -2.63
N ASN A 146 -3.46 1.40 -3.30
CA ASN A 146 -2.59 2.57 -3.24
C ASN A 146 -1.73 2.68 -4.51
N GLY A 147 -1.88 3.76 -5.28
CA GLY A 147 -1.16 3.95 -6.54
C GLY A 147 0.36 3.94 -6.37
N MET A 148 0.85 4.39 -5.20
CA MET A 148 2.28 4.36 -4.87
C MET A 148 2.85 2.95 -4.73
N ALA A 149 1.99 1.93 -4.65
CA ALA A 149 2.41 0.54 -4.70
C ALA A 149 3.07 0.17 -6.04
N LEU A 150 2.93 1.01 -7.08
CA LEU A 150 3.64 0.85 -8.35
C LEU A 150 5.16 0.73 -8.16
N GLN A 151 5.72 1.34 -7.10
CA GLN A 151 7.13 1.21 -6.75
C GLN A 151 7.57 -0.24 -6.42
N TYR A 152 6.63 -1.14 -6.12
CA TYR A 152 6.87 -2.55 -5.81
C TYR A 152 6.59 -3.49 -6.99
N VAL A 153 6.18 -2.97 -8.15
CA VAL A 153 5.88 -3.76 -9.34
C VAL A 153 7.17 -4.05 -10.11
N ASN A 154 7.51 -5.33 -10.25
CA ASN A 154 8.74 -5.75 -10.94
C ASN A 154 8.64 -5.61 -12.45
N LYS A 155 7.47 -5.92 -13.03
CA LYS A 155 7.19 -5.83 -14.47
C LYS A 155 5.96 -4.96 -14.68
N GLN A 156 6.18 -3.73 -15.12
CA GLN A 156 5.11 -2.78 -15.40
C GLN A 156 4.52 -3.02 -16.79
N THR A 157 3.19 -2.99 -16.87
CA THR A 157 2.42 -2.89 -18.12
C THR A 157 1.68 -1.56 -18.12
N ASP A 158 1.33 -1.04 -19.30
CA ASP A 158 0.57 0.22 -19.40
C ASP A 158 -0.71 0.15 -18.59
N LYS A 159 -1.38 -1.01 -18.57
CA LYS A 159 -2.57 -1.25 -17.75
C LYS A 159 -2.30 -1.08 -16.25
N ILE A 160 -1.22 -1.68 -15.71
CA ILE A 160 -0.84 -1.50 -14.30
C ILE A 160 -0.54 -0.02 -14.00
N CYS A 161 0.22 0.64 -14.88
CA CYS A 161 0.58 2.05 -14.72
C CYS A 161 -0.65 2.96 -14.76
N ILE A 162 -1.57 2.74 -15.70
CA ILE A 162 -2.83 3.48 -15.82
C ILE A 162 -3.68 3.29 -14.56
N GLU A 163 -3.84 2.06 -14.07
CA GLU A 163 -4.58 1.81 -12.82
C GLU A 163 -3.93 2.53 -11.62
N ALA A 164 -2.60 2.55 -11.54
CA ALA A 164 -1.88 3.26 -10.48
C ALA A 164 -2.09 4.77 -10.53
N VAL A 165 -1.93 5.41 -11.70
CA VAL A 165 -2.09 6.86 -11.83
C VAL A 165 -3.55 7.31 -11.74
N LYS A 166 -4.51 6.44 -12.09
CA LYS A 166 -5.94 6.66 -11.82
C LYS A 166 -6.23 6.68 -10.33
N GLN A 167 -5.53 5.87 -9.54
CA GLN A 167 -5.68 5.83 -8.09
C GLN A 167 -5.04 7.07 -7.43
N ASP A 168 -3.82 7.44 -7.86
CA ASP A 168 -3.14 8.67 -7.44
C ASP A 168 -2.22 9.15 -8.55
N GLY A 169 -2.54 10.28 -9.17
CA GLY A 169 -1.75 10.84 -10.28
C GLY A 169 -0.26 11.03 -9.98
N ARG A 170 0.12 11.20 -8.69
CA ARG A 170 1.51 11.33 -8.26
C ARG A 170 2.31 10.03 -8.42
N SER A 171 1.66 8.90 -8.64
CA SER A 171 2.32 7.61 -8.91
C SER A 171 3.05 7.60 -10.25
N LEU A 172 2.86 8.62 -11.10
CA LEU A 172 3.65 8.84 -12.32
C LEU A 172 5.17 8.83 -12.06
N GLN A 173 5.61 9.25 -10.86
CA GLN A 173 7.02 9.24 -10.46
C GLN A 173 7.65 7.83 -10.51
N PHE A 174 6.85 6.77 -10.39
CA PHE A 174 7.29 5.37 -10.42
C PHE A 174 7.07 4.69 -11.77
N VAL A 175 6.54 5.38 -12.78
CA VAL A 175 6.32 4.82 -14.11
C VAL A 175 7.63 4.81 -14.88
N ASN A 176 8.05 3.62 -15.32
CA ASN A 176 9.29 3.44 -16.09
C ASN A 176 9.14 3.98 -17.52
N ASN A 177 8.06 3.61 -18.21
CA ASN A 177 7.76 4.06 -19.57
C ASN A 177 6.51 4.94 -19.58
N LYS A 178 6.68 6.25 -19.76
CA LYS A 178 5.61 7.25 -19.63
C LYS A 178 4.97 7.53 -20.98
N THR A 179 4.04 6.68 -21.37
CA THR A 179 3.23 6.91 -22.58
C THR A 179 2.37 8.17 -22.42
N GLU A 180 1.96 8.75 -23.54
CA GLU A 180 1.07 9.92 -23.54
C GLU A 180 -0.22 9.65 -22.75
N GLU A 181 -0.81 8.47 -22.92
CA GLU A 181 -2.02 8.07 -22.20
C GLU A 181 -1.79 8.01 -20.68
N ILE A 182 -0.66 7.46 -20.22
CA ILE A 182 -0.34 7.41 -18.78
C ILE A 182 -0.18 8.83 -18.23
N CYS A 183 0.54 9.70 -18.94
CA CYS A 183 0.73 11.09 -18.54
C CYS A 183 -0.59 11.86 -18.44
N ILE A 184 -1.47 11.72 -19.44
CA ILE A 184 -2.81 12.34 -19.44
C ILE A 184 -3.64 11.83 -18.26
N ASN A 185 -3.66 10.52 -18.01
CA ASN A 185 -4.39 9.97 -16.86
C ASN A 185 -3.80 10.48 -15.53
N ALA A 186 -2.47 10.55 -15.40
CA ALA A 186 -1.83 11.08 -14.19
C ALA A 186 -2.22 12.53 -13.89
N ILE A 187 -2.29 13.38 -14.91
CA ILE A 187 -2.75 14.77 -14.76
C ILE A 187 -4.24 14.80 -14.40
N ARG A 188 -5.06 14.02 -15.12
CA ARG A 188 -6.52 13.98 -14.96
C ARG A 188 -6.97 13.56 -13.57
N TYR A 189 -6.32 12.55 -13.00
CA TYR A 189 -6.65 11.96 -11.71
C TYR A 189 -5.82 12.51 -10.55
N LEU A 190 -5.04 13.58 -10.78
CA LEU A 190 -4.34 14.27 -9.71
C LEU A 190 -5.34 14.94 -8.76
N ASN A 191 -5.25 14.61 -7.47
CA ASN A 191 -6.07 15.28 -6.46
C ASN A 191 -5.74 16.79 -6.40
N LYS A 192 -6.77 17.63 -6.46
CA LYS A 192 -6.66 19.11 -6.46
C LYS A 192 -5.89 19.71 -5.29
N LYS A 193 -5.71 18.97 -4.18
CA LYS A 193 -4.88 19.41 -3.06
C LYS A 193 -3.38 19.46 -3.39
N TYR A 194 -2.95 18.73 -4.42
CA TYR A 194 -1.57 18.71 -4.88
C TYR A 194 -1.34 19.72 -5.99
N ASN A 195 -0.10 20.20 -6.08
CA ASN A 195 0.29 21.11 -7.15
C ASN A 195 0.53 20.30 -8.42
N ILE A 196 -0.14 20.66 -9.52
CA ILE A 196 0.07 20.01 -10.81
C ILE A 196 1.55 19.99 -11.22
N LYS A 197 2.32 21.03 -10.85
CA LYS A 197 3.77 21.12 -11.11
C LYS A 197 4.56 19.92 -10.57
N ASP A 198 4.08 19.29 -9.50
CA ASP A 198 4.74 18.12 -8.89
C ASP A 198 4.64 16.89 -9.79
N VAL A 199 3.59 16.78 -10.61
CA VAL A 199 3.44 15.68 -11.58
C VAL A 199 4.14 16.02 -12.90
N LEU A 200 4.10 17.29 -13.30
CA LEU A 200 4.73 17.75 -14.55
C LEU A 200 6.25 17.59 -14.55
N SER A 201 6.90 17.66 -13.38
CA SER A 201 8.35 17.40 -13.27
C SER A 201 8.75 15.99 -13.70
N TYR A 202 7.81 15.04 -13.74
CA TYR A 202 8.03 13.68 -14.19
C TYR A 202 7.67 13.44 -15.66
N ILE A 203 7.21 14.44 -16.41
CA ILE A 203 6.84 14.30 -17.82
C ILE A 203 8.00 14.75 -18.71
N ASP A 204 8.51 13.84 -19.55
CA ASP A 204 9.66 14.09 -20.43
C ASP A 204 9.30 14.88 -21.69
N LYS A 205 8.12 14.61 -22.27
CA LYS A 205 7.67 15.21 -23.53
C LYS A 205 6.24 15.73 -23.41
N TYR A 206 6.04 16.96 -23.87
CA TYR A 206 4.75 17.65 -23.88
C TYR A 206 4.17 17.67 -25.29
N THR A 207 3.18 16.82 -25.53
CA THR A 207 2.36 16.82 -26.75
C THR A 207 1.23 17.83 -26.64
N GLU A 208 0.52 18.07 -27.74
CA GLU A 208 -0.66 18.94 -27.71
C GLU A 208 -1.72 18.40 -26.74
N ASP A 209 -2.00 17.09 -26.75
CA ASP A 209 -3.03 16.51 -25.88
C ASP A 209 -2.65 16.55 -24.39
N ILE A 210 -1.37 16.36 -24.05
CA ILE A 210 -0.87 16.59 -22.68
C ILE A 210 -1.08 18.06 -22.29
N CYS A 211 -0.67 18.99 -23.14
CA CYS A 211 -0.83 20.43 -22.89
C CYS A 211 -2.31 20.83 -22.68
N ILE A 212 -3.22 20.26 -23.47
CA ILE A 212 -4.65 20.45 -23.33
C ILE A 212 -5.14 19.92 -21.97
N GLU A 213 -4.72 18.73 -21.55
CA GLU A 213 -5.11 18.18 -20.24
C GLU A 213 -4.57 19.04 -19.07
N ILE A 214 -3.36 19.59 -19.20
CA ILE A 214 -2.78 20.50 -18.20
C ILE A 214 -3.65 21.74 -18.01
N VAL A 215 -4.06 22.40 -19.10
CA VAL A 215 -4.86 23.62 -19.00
C VAL A 215 -6.30 23.35 -18.57
N ARG A 216 -6.82 22.14 -18.81
CA ARG A 216 -8.12 21.70 -18.25
C ARG A 216 -8.09 21.56 -16.73
N GLN A 217 -6.94 21.19 -16.16
CA GLN A 217 -6.78 21.11 -14.71
C GLN A 217 -6.50 22.47 -14.07
N ASN A 218 -5.77 23.34 -14.78
CA ASN A 218 -5.47 24.70 -14.34
C ASN A 218 -5.16 25.59 -15.55
N GLY A 219 -6.13 26.39 -15.99
CA GLY A 219 -6.05 27.24 -17.17
C GLY A 219 -4.92 28.26 -17.10
N LYS A 220 -4.49 28.66 -15.88
CA LYS A 220 -3.33 29.55 -15.71
C LYS A 220 -2.04 28.93 -16.23
N MET A 221 -1.95 27.60 -16.32
CA MET A 221 -0.78 26.92 -16.86
C MET A 221 -0.51 27.26 -18.34
N LEU A 222 -1.50 27.80 -19.06
CA LEU A 222 -1.32 28.31 -20.43
C LEU A 222 -0.16 29.31 -20.52
N MET A 223 0.13 30.06 -19.45
CA MET A 223 1.24 31.01 -19.39
C MET A 223 2.63 30.37 -19.59
N TYR A 224 2.76 29.07 -19.33
CA TYR A 224 4.02 28.33 -19.48
C TYR A 224 4.11 27.58 -20.82
N ILE A 225 3.05 27.56 -21.62
CA ILE A 225 3.02 26.86 -22.92
C ILE A 225 3.55 27.80 -24.01
N LYS A 226 4.67 27.43 -24.63
CA LYS A 226 5.30 28.23 -25.69
C LYS A 226 4.48 28.26 -26.98
N ASN A 227 4.05 27.09 -27.45
CA ASN A 227 3.28 26.94 -28.70
C ASN A 227 1.82 26.69 -28.33
N GLN A 228 0.99 27.72 -28.45
CA GLN A 228 -0.42 27.67 -28.08
C GLN A 228 -1.26 27.40 -29.34
N THR A 229 -2.08 26.36 -29.33
CA THR A 229 -3.12 26.16 -30.35
C THR A 229 -4.42 26.79 -29.89
N GLU A 230 -5.31 27.10 -30.85
CA GLU A 230 -6.63 27.65 -30.52
C GLU A 230 -7.40 26.73 -29.55
N LYS A 231 -7.32 25.41 -29.78
CA LYS A 231 -7.93 24.40 -28.91
C LYS A 231 -7.40 24.48 -27.47
N MET A 232 -6.08 24.58 -27.26
CA MET A 232 -5.50 24.78 -25.92
C MET A 232 -6.02 26.06 -25.25
N CYS A 233 -6.04 27.17 -25.99
CA CYS A 233 -6.51 28.45 -25.48
C CYS A 233 -7.98 28.39 -25.05
N ILE A 234 -8.83 27.79 -25.89
CA ILE A 234 -10.26 27.59 -25.59
C ILE A 234 -10.43 26.75 -24.31
N GLU A 235 -9.72 25.64 -24.17
CA GLU A 235 -9.84 24.78 -22.99
C GLU A 235 -9.33 25.48 -21.71
N ALA A 236 -8.29 26.31 -21.82
CA ALA A 236 -7.78 27.11 -20.71
C ALA A 236 -8.79 28.18 -20.24
N VAL A 237 -9.46 28.87 -21.16
CA VAL A 237 -10.47 29.89 -20.80
C VAL A 237 -11.78 29.26 -20.30
N LYS A 238 -12.12 28.05 -20.77
CA LYS A 238 -13.23 27.25 -20.22
C LYS A 238 -13.01 26.82 -18.79
N GLU A 239 -11.78 26.52 -18.40
CA GLU A 239 -11.44 26.26 -16.99
C GLU A 239 -11.48 27.56 -16.20
N ASN A 240 -10.81 28.60 -16.68
CA ASN A 240 -10.73 29.89 -16.00
C ASN A 240 -10.59 31.04 -17.00
N TYR A 241 -11.60 31.90 -17.10
CA TYR A 241 -11.66 33.02 -18.05
C TYR A 241 -10.47 33.97 -17.89
N LYS A 242 -9.90 34.08 -16.68
CA LYS A 242 -8.70 34.91 -16.43
C LYS A 242 -7.48 34.41 -17.18
N SER A 243 -7.50 33.16 -17.68
CA SER A 243 -6.45 32.60 -18.53
C SER A 243 -6.39 33.29 -19.90
N LEU A 244 -7.44 34.02 -20.32
CA LEU A 244 -7.44 34.82 -21.55
C LEU A 244 -6.26 35.80 -21.61
N LYS A 245 -5.83 36.32 -20.45
CA LYS A 245 -4.66 37.21 -20.37
C LYS A 245 -3.34 36.58 -20.83
N TYR A 246 -3.27 35.24 -20.82
CA TYR A 246 -2.10 34.46 -21.21
C TYR A 246 -2.16 33.94 -22.66
N VAL A 247 -3.25 34.19 -23.38
CA VAL A 247 -3.40 33.86 -24.80
C VAL A 247 -2.53 34.83 -25.61
N LYS A 248 -1.60 34.28 -26.41
CA LYS A 248 -0.70 35.04 -27.27
C LYS A 248 -1.42 35.61 -28.49
N GLU A 249 -2.11 34.74 -29.22
CA GLU A 249 -2.90 35.08 -30.39
C GLU A 249 -4.38 34.84 -30.07
N GLN A 250 -5.14 35.93 -29.94
CA GLN A 250 -6.57 35.85 -29.65
C GLN A 250 -7.37 35.69 -30.95
N SER A 251 -8.28 34.73 -30.96
CA SER A 251 -9.35 34.64 -31.94
C SER A 251 -10.66 35.10 -31.32
N GLU A 252 -11.60 35.54 -32.15
CA GLU A 252 -12.94 35.91 -31.72
C GLU A 252 -13.61 34.77 -30.94
N ARG A 253 -13.38 33.52 -31.38
CA ARG A 253 -13.88 32.31 -30.72
C ARG A 253 -13.33 32.14 -29.30
N ILE A 254 -12.02 32.33 -29.09
CA ILE A 254 -11.41 32.26 -27.75
C ILE A 254 -12.01 33.34 -26.84
N CYS A 255 -12.11 34.58 -27.34
CA CYS A 255 -12.62 35.69 -26.55
C CYS A 255 -14.10 35.54 -26.19
N LYS A 256 -14.93 35.10 -27.16
CA LYS A 256 -16.35 34.81 -26.94
C LYS A 256 -16.54 33.70 -25.90
N GLU A 257 -15.72 32.65 -25.93
CA GLU A 257 -15.77 31.58 -24.91
C GLU A 257 -15.44 32.12 -23.51
N ALA A 258 -14.42 32.96 -23.37
CA ALA A 258 -14.06 33.57 -22.09
C ALA A 258 -15.16 34.52 -21.57
N LEU A 259 -15.74 35.35 -22.45
CA LEU A 259 -16.83 36.28 -22.13
C LEU A 259 -18.11 35.55 -21.72
N LYS A 260 -18.41 34.41 -22.37
CA LYS A 260 -19.50 33.51 -21.98
C LYS A 260 -19.33 32.97 -20.58
N GLN A 261 -18.10 32.65 -20.17
CA GLN A 261 -17.82 32.19 -18.81
C GLN A 261 -17.96 33.34 -17.78
N ASN A 262 -17.47 34.55 -18.10
CA ASN A 262 -17.61 35.73 -17.25
C ASN A 262 -17.43 37.04 -18.03
N HIS A 263 -18.35 38.00 -17.87
CA HIS A 263 -18.26 39.33 -18.51
C HIS A 263 -16.98 40.10 -18.17
N LYS A 264 -16.38 39.86 -16.99
CA LYS A 264 -15.10 40.46 -16.60
C LYS A 264 -13.93 40.03 -17.49
N ALA A 265 -14.09 38.99 -18.31
CA ALA A 265 -13.11 38.63 -19.32
C ALA A 265 -12.84 39.76 -20.33
N LYS A 266 -13.76 40.73 -20.48
CA LYS A 266 -13.58 41.92 -21.34
C LYS A 266 -12.31 42.69 -21.03
N GLU A 267 -11.86 42.70 -19.77
CA GLU A 267 -10.59 43.33 -19.35
C GLU A 267 -9.34 42.73 -20.01
N TYR A 268 -9.43 41.49 -20.52
CA TYR A 268 -8.31 40.77 -21.13
C TYR A 268 -8.43 40.63 -22.66
N VAL A 269 -9.51 41.15 -23.26
CA VAL A 269 -9.70 41.15 -24.72
C VAL A 269 -8.78 42.20 -25.36
N LYS A 270 -8.05 41.80 -26.41
CA LYS A 270 -7.07 42.64 -27.12
C LYS A 270 -7.42 42.86 -28.60
N ILE A 271 -8.48 42.23 -29.08
CA ILE A 271 -8.95 42.31 -30.47
C ILE A 271 -10.33 42.96 -30.52
N ALA A 272 -10.69 43.52 -31.67
CA ALA A 272 -12.08 43.88 -31.93
C ALA A 272 -12.93 42.59 -31.97
N ILE A 273 -14.07 42.60 -31.30
CA ILE A 273 -15.06 41.54 -31.35
C ILE A 273 -16.32 42.22 -31.87
N ASP A 274 -16.90 41.71 -32.95
CA ASP A 274 -18.18 42.22 -33.42
C ASP A 274 -19.24 41.93 -32.35
N ASP A 275 -19.79 43.01 -31.79
CA ASP A 275 -20.88 43.01 -30.83
C ASP A 275 -22.18 42.58 -31.54
N CYS A 276 -22.24 41.32 -31.98
CA CYS A 276 -23.48 40.63 -32.33
C CYS A 276 -23.79 39.63 -31.21
N ILE A 277 -24.19 40.15 -30.05
CA ILE A 277 -24.92 39.43 -28.99
C ILE A 277 -26.13 40.28 -28.60
#